data_AF-A0A329LFI4-F1
#
_entry.id   AF-A0A329LFI4-F1
#
_cell.length_a   1.000
_cell.length_b   1.000
_cell.length_c   1.000
_cell.angle_alpha   90.00
_cell.angle_beta   90.00
_cell.angle_gamma   90.00
#
_symmetry.space_group_name_H-M   'P 1'
#
loop_
_entity.id
_entity.type
_entity.pdbx_description
1 polymer ?
#
loop_
_entity_poly.entity_id
_entity_poly.type
_entity_poly.pdbx_seq_one_letter_code
_entity_poly.pdbx_strand_id
1 'polypeptide(L)'
;PLVVGDRLDTDIEGANAAELPSLMVLTGVNSARDAVYAKPAQRPTYIGHDLRSLHTDGERLKVGPQPGWRVDVADAAITVRGDGSDDGDGLAIVRAVAGAVYARPDSGAGSGDVRIEAGDDHARAALERWSLVRAD
;
A
#
# COMPACT_ATOMS: atom_id res chain seq x y z
N PRO A 1 10.95 -0.49 -19.13
CA PRO A 1 9.54 -0.11 -19.38
C PRO A 1 8.80 -0.07 -18.04
N LEU A 2 7.72 0.72 -17.92
CA LEU A 2 6.88 0.83 -16.72
C LEU A 2 5.42 0.67 -17.14
N VAL A 3 4.69 -0.23 -16.47
CA VAL A 3 3.23 -0.36 -16.66
C VAL A 3 2.54 0.63 -15.72
N VAL A 4 1.49 1.31 -16.20
CA VAL A 4 0.69 2.24 -15.40
C VAL A 4 -0.78 1.88 -15.56
N GLY A 5 -1.50 1.74 -14.46
CA GLY A 5 -2.91 1.34 -14.48
C GLY A 5 -3.60 1.49 -13.13
N ASP A 6 -4.90 1.25 -13.11
CA ASP A 6 -5.77 1.39 -11.94
C ASP A 6 -6.43 0.07 -11.54
N ARG A 7 -6.22 -1.01 -12.32
CA ARG A 7 -6.77 -2.33 -12.08
C ARG A 7 -5.71 -3.33 -11.66
N LEU A 8 -5.93 -3.95 -10.50
CA LEU A 8 -5.08 -5.01 -9.96
C LEU A 8 -5.10 -6.26 -10.85
N ASP A 9 -6.29 -6.68 -11.28
CA ASP A 9 -6.53 -7.94 -12.00
C ASP A 9 -6.17 -7.95 -13.49
N THR A 10 -5.85 -6.77 -14.05
CA THR A 10 -5.42 -6.64 -15.45
C THR A 10 -4.07 -5.99 -15.56
N ASP A 11 -3.93 -4.76 -15.08
CA ASP A 11 -2.75 -3.94 -15.36
C ASP A 11 -1.59 -4.41 -14.51
N ILE A 12 -1.84 -4.59 -13.21
CA ILE A 12 -0.81 -5.00 -12.25
C ILE A 12 -0.51 -6.50 -12.37
N GLU A 13 -1.54 -7.35 -12.48
CA GLU A 13 -1.36 -8.78 -12.71
C GLU A 13 -0.62 -9.06 -14.03
N GLY A 14 -0.96 -8.33 -15.10
CA GLY A 14 -0.26 -8.41 -16.38
C GLY A 14 1.18 -7.91 -16.31
N ALA A 15 1.44 -6.80 -15.60
CA ALA A 15 2.80 -6.30 -15.39
C ALA A 15 3.67 -7.32 -14.65
N ASN A 16 3.15 -7.91 -13.58
CA ASN A 16 3.86 -8.91 -12.79
C ASN A 16 4.10 -10.20 -13.60
N ALA A 17 3.12 -10.67 -14.38
CA ALA A 17 3.28 -11.81 -15.26
C ALA A 17 4.32 -11.58 -16.37
N ALA A 18 4.51 -10.33 -16.78
CA ALA A 18 5.52 -9.91 -17.73
C ALA A 18 6.87 -9.50 -17.07
N GLU A 19 7.00 -9.65 -15.75
CA GLU A 19 8.18 -9.25 -14.96
C GLU A 19 8.56 -7.76 -15.14
N LEU A 20 7.55 -6.90 -15.31
CA LEU A 20 7.70 -5.46 -15.45
C LEU A 20 7.32 -4.73 -14.16
N PRO A 21 8.02 -3.64 -13.80
CA PRO A 21 7.58 -2.78 -12.71
C PRO A 21 6.25 -2.09 -13.08
N SER A 22 5.43 -1.84 -12.07
CA SER A 22 4.10 -1.24 -12.23
C SER A 22 3.84 -0.08 -11.27
N LEU A 23 3.18 0.97 -11.77
CA LEU A 23 2.63 2.08 -11.00
C LEU A 23 1.10 1.96 -10.97
N MET A 24 0.54 1.68 -9.80
CA MET A 24 -0.89 1.74 -9.57
C MET A 24 -1.32 3.17 -9.25
N VAL A 25 -2.28 3.70 -10.00
CA VAL A 25 -2.90 5.00 -9.73
C VAL A 25 -4.29 4.83 -9.14
N LEU A 26 -4.69 5.72 -8.22
CA LEU A 26 -5.94 5.62 -7.46
C LEU A 26 -7.08 6.45 -8.06
N THR A 27 -7.13 6.56 -9.39
CA THR A 27 -8.13 7.34 -10.12
C THR A 27 -9.31 6.54 -10.65
N GLY A 28 -9.29 5.21 -10.50
CA GLY A 28 -10.26 4.34 -11.15
C GLY A 28 -10.75 3.19 -10.27
N VAL A 29 -10.61 1.96 -10.75
CA VAL A 29 -11.35 0.78 -10.24
C VAL A 29 -10.92 0.36 -8.84
N ASN A 30 -9.63 0.06 -8.63
CA ASN A 30 -9.16 -0.43 -7.35
C ASN A 30 -8.71 0.70 -6.41
N SER A 31 -9.06 0.54 -5.14
CA SER A 31 -8.77 1.48 -4.07
C SER A 31 -7.40 1.24 -3.42
N ALA A 32 -6.96 2.18 -2.57
CA ALA A 32 -5.79 1.99 -1.70
C ALA A 32 -5.93 0.74 -0.82
N ARG A 33 -7.14 0.45 -0.35
CA ARG A 33 -7.45 -0.75 0.44
C ARG A 33 -7.26 -2.02 -0.37
N ASP A 34 -7.74 -2.05 -1.61
CA ASP A 34 -7.55 -3.20 -2.49
C ASP A 34 -6.07 -3.46 -2.77
N ALA A 35 -5.29 -2.38 -2.99
CA ALA A 35 -3.86 -2.48 -3.15
C ALA A 35 -3.21 -3.12 -1.92
N VAL A 36 -3.44 -2.60 -0.71
CA VAL A 36 -2.90 -3.14 0.54
C VAL A 36 -3.16 -4.64 0.71
N TYR A 37 -4.36 -5.09 0.33
CA TYR A 37 -4.77 -6.49 0.49
C TYR A 37 -4.55 -7.36 -0.76
N ALA A 38 -3.82 -6.86 -1.77
CA ALA A 38 -3.62 -7.58 -3.02
C ALA A 38 -2.94 -8.95 -2.83
N LYS A 39 -3.42 -9.95 -3.57
CA LYS A 39 -2.75 -11.27 -3.69
C LYS A 39 -1.38 -11.10 -4.34
N PRO A 40 -0.40 -12.02 -4.13
CA PRO A 40 0.95 -11.88 -4.64
C PRO A 40 1.07 -11.47 -6.12
N ALA A 41 0.27 -12.07 -7.00
CA ALA A 41 0.28 -11.77 -8.43
C ALA A 41 -0.19 -10.35 -8.78
N GLN A 42 -0.86 -9.65 -7.87
CA GLN A 42 -1.48 -8.33 -8.08
C GLN A 42 -0.79 -7.21 -7.30
N ARG A 43 0.37 -7.46 -6.69
CA ARG A 43 1.06 -6.44 -5.87
C ARG A 43 1.77 -5.43 -6.79
N PRO A 44 1.44 -4.13 -6.73
CA PRO A 44 2.13 -3.13 -7.54
C PRO A 44 3.52 -2.80 -6.97
N THR A 45 4.43 -2.35 -7.83
CA THR A 45 5.76 -1.86 -7.41
C THR A 45 5.65 -0.47 -6.76
N TYR A 46 4.83 0.40 -7.33
CA TYR A 46 4.62 1.78 -6.91
C TYR A 46 3.12 2.08 -6.76
N ILE A 47 2.77 2.96 -5.83
CA ILE A 47 1.42 3.49 -5.66
C ILE A 47 1.46 5.03 -5.73
N GLY A 48 0.64 5.60 -6.60
CA GLY A 48 0.51 7.05 -6.79
C GLY A 48 -0.96 7.49 -6.78
N HIS A 49 -1.20 8.78 -6.62
CA HIS A 49 -2.57 9.32 -6.70
C HIS A 49 -3.11 9.20 -8.12
N ASP A 50 -2.31 9.64 -9.09
CA ASP A 50 -2.68 9.79 -10.50
C ASP A 50 -1.42 9.93 -11.37
N LEU A 51 -1.60 10.26 -12.66
CA LEU A 51 -0.49 10.38 -13.60
C LEU A 51 0.54 11.46 -13.25
N ARG A 52 0.21 12.45 -12.40
CA ARG A 52 1.20 13.42 -11.90
C ARG A 52 2.33 12.73 -11.12
N SER A 53 2.08 11.53 -10.57
CA SER A 53 3.11 10.70 -9.93
C SER A 53 4.25 10.32 -10.87
N LEU A 54 4.07 10.34 -12.20
CA LEU A 54 5.17 10.11 -13.16
C LEU A 54 6.28 11.17 -13.09
N HIS A 55 6.01 12.33 -12.47
CA HIS A 55 6.98 13.39 -12.23
C HIS A 55 7.55 13.38 -10.80
N THR A 56 7.22 12.37 -10.00
CA THR A 56 7.71 12.19 -8.64
C THR A 56 8.89 11.23 -8.63
N ASP A 57 9.81 11.40 -7.69
CA ASP A 57 10.87 10.43 -7.45
C ASP A 57 10.26 9.03 -7.14
N GLY A 58 10.70 8.01 -7.89
CA GLY A 58 10.19 6.65 -7.76
C GLY A 58 10.38 6.05 -6.38
N GLU A 59 11.45 6.42 -5.65
CA GLU A 59 11.67 5.91 -4.29
C GLU A 59 10.59 6.41 -3.31
N ARG A 60 9.97 7.56 -3.57
CA ARG A 60 8.83 8.07 -2.78
C ARG A 60 7.54 7.30 -3.06
N LEU A 61 7.41 6.73 -4.26
CA LEU A 61 6.20 6.02 -4.70
C LEU A 61 6.22 4.53 -4.35
N LYS A 62 7.40 4.01 -4.00
CA LYS A 62 7.67 2.59 -3.86
C LYS A 62 6.90 1.98 -2.69
N VAL A 63 6.30 0.81 -2.91
CA VAL A 63 5.68 0.06 -1.82
C VAL A 63 6.78 -0.50 -0.91
N GLY A 64 6.65 -0.30 0.40
CA GLY A 64 7.70 -0.63 1.36
C GLY A 64 7.75 0.38 2.52
N PRO A 65 8.77 0.28 3.40
CA PRO A 65 8.97 1.21 4.51
C PRO A 65 9.00 2.67 4.03
N GLN A 66 8.33 3.55 4.77
CA GLN A 66 8.23 4.97 4.44
C GLN A 66 8.72 5.84 5.60
N PRO A 67 9.37 6.98 5.32
CA PRO A 67 9.61 8.01 6.34
C PRO A 67 8.31 8.47 7.00
N GLY A 68 8.37 8.85 8.27
CA GLY A 68 7.21 9.34 9.02
C GLY A 68 6.27 8.24 9.54
N TRP A 69 6.51 6.97 9.21
CA TRP A 69 5.68 5.85 9.65
C TRP A 69 6.52 4.70 10.21
N ARG A 70 6.26 4.32 11.47
CA ARG A 70 6.77 3.07 12.04
C ARG A 70 5.69 2.00 11.96
N VAL A 71 6.05 0.82 11.47
CA VAL A 71 5.12 -0.30 11.30
C VAL A 71 5.63 -1.50 12.09
N ASP A 72 4.82 -1.94 13.05
CA ASP A 72 5.08 -3.12 13.86
C ASP A 72 4.21 -4.28 13.34
N VAL A 73 4.83 -5.37 12.90
CA VAL A 73 4.14 -6.53 12.34
C VAL A 73 4.07 -7.65 13.38
N ALA A 74 2.85 -8.05 13.73
CA ALA A 74 2.57 -9.22 14.55
C ALA A 74 1.73 -10.25 13.76
N ASP A 75 1.55 -11.45 14.33
CA ASP A 75 0.86 -12.54 13.64
C ASP A 75 -0.57 -12.19 13.22
N ALA A 76 -1.33 -11.46 14.04
CA ALA A 76 -2.74 -11.14 13.76
C ALA A 76 -2.98 -9.70 13.28
N ALA A 77 -2.05 -8.78 13.56
CA ALA A 77 -2.24 -7.36 13.33
C ALA A 77 -0.96 -6.66 12.87
N ILE A 78 -1.13 -5.59 12.13
CA ILE A 78 -0.10 -4.62 11.78
C ILE A 78 -0.46 -3.31 12.47
N THR A 79 0.37 -2.87 13.41
CA THR A 79 0.17 -1.61 14.12
C THR A 79 1.05 -0.53 13.50
N VAL A 80 0.46 0.62 13.15
CA VAL A 80 1.17 1.75 12.54
C VAL A 80 1.21 2.93 13.51
N ARG A 81 2.35 3.60 13.61
CA ARG A 81 2.57 4.80 14.43
C ARG A 81 3.23 5.90 13.60
N GLY A 82 2.94 7.15 13.93
CA GLY A 82 3.68 8.29 13.38
C GLY A 82 5.12 8.32 13.92
N ASP A 83 6.08 8.57 13.03
CA ASP A 83 7.53 8.64 13.34
C ASP A 83 8.17 9.86 12.67
N GLY A 84 7.57 11.03 12.88
CA GLY A 84 8.05 12.30 12.33
C GLY A 84 7.17 12.86 11.21
N SER A 85 7.76 13.68 10.34
CA SER A 85 7.05 14.32 9.24
C SER A 85 6.81 13.37 8.08
N ASP A 86 5.54 13.23 7.68
CA ASP A 86 5.14 12.60 6.43
C ASP A 86 5.66 13.41 5.23
N ASP A 87 5.90 12.74 4.10
CA ASP A 87 6.45 13.34 2.87
C ASP A 87 5.43 14.25 2.14
N GLY A 88 4.20 14.27 2.65
CA GLY A 88 3.16 15.25 2.37
C GLY A 88 2.18 14.84 1.28
N ASP A 89 2.38 13.70 0.60
CA ASP A 89 1.40 13.24 -0.40
C ASP A 89 0.24 12.45 0.23
N GLY A 90 0.39 12.02 1.48
CA GLY A 90 -0.60 11.28 2.24
C GLY A 90 -0.77 9.82 1.83
N LEU A 91 -0.04 9.31 0.84
CA LEU A 91 0.00 7.91 0.43
C LEU A 91 1.14 7.12 1.07
N ALA A 92 2.08 7.78 1.74
CA ALA A 92 3.16 7.11 2.46
C ALA A 92 2.62 6.03 3.43
N ILE A 93 1.54 6.31 4.19
CA ILE A 93 0.96 5.30 5.07
C ILE A 93 0.44 4.06 4.31
N VAL A 94 -0.14 4.27 3.12
CA VAL A 94 -0.66 3.17 2.28
C VAL A 94 0.51 2.31 1.80
N ARG A 95 1.60 2.93 1.34
CA ARG A 95 2.82 2.23 0.87
C ARG A 95 3.50 1.46 2.01
N ALA A 96 3.58 2.06 3.20
CA ALA A 96 4.14 1.44 4.39
C ALA A 96 3.34 0.20 4.81
N VAL A 97 2.02 0.33 4.90
CA VAL A 97 1.13 -0.76 5.28
C VAL A 97 1.12 -1.86 4.23
N ALA A 98 1.00 -1.52 2.94
CA ALA A 98 1.05 -2.51 1.86
C ALA A 98 2.37 -3.29 1.90
N GLY A 99 3.51 -2.60 2.07
CA GLY A 99 4.81 -3.25 2.20
C GLY A 99 4.87 -4.23 3.37
N ALA A 100 4.33 -3.85 4.54
CA ALA A 100 4.26 -4.71 5.71
C ALA A 100 3.33 -5.92 5.51
N VAL A 101 2.17 -5.74 4.87
CA VAL A 101 1.27 -6.84 4.50
C VAL A 101 1.97 -7.81 3.56
N TYR A 102 2.69 -7.30 2.56
CA TYR A 102 3.34 -8.13 1.54
C TYR A 102 4.52 -8.93 2.05
N ALA A 103 5.24 -8.39 3.05
CA ALA A 103 6.40 -9.02 3.67
C ALA A 103 6.01 -10.20 4.59
N ARG A 104 4.73 -10.34 4.94
CA ARG A 104 4.26 -11.47 5.75
C ARG A 104 4.40 -12.79 4.98
N PRO A 105 4.86 -13.86 5.64
CA PRO A 105 4.89 -15.18 5.03
C PRO A 105 3.47 -15.65 4.72
N ASP A 106 3.32 -16.33 3.58
CA ASP A 106 2.06 -16.92 3.16
C ASP A 106 1.71 -18.07 4.12
N SER A 107 0.82 -17.80 5.07
CA SER A 107 0.46 -18.72 6.15
C SER A 107 -0.78 -19.57 5.80
N GLY A 108 -1.24 -19.52 4.54
CA GLY A 108 -2.50 -20.12 4.11
C GLY A 108 -3.75 -19.35 4.54
N ALA A 109 -3.62 -18.42 5.50
CA ALA A 109 -4.58 -17.35 5.73
C ALA A 109 -4.36 -16.26 4.67
N GLY A 110 -5.42 -15.85 3.96
CA GLY A 110 -5.30 -14.87 2.89
C GLY A 110 -4.87 -13.51 3.43
N SER A 111 -4.26 -12.66 2.58
CA SER A 111 -3.91 -11.27 2.96
C SER A 111 -5.09 -10.52 3.61
N GLY A 112 -6.35 -10.84 3.25
CA GLY A 112 -7.56 -10.22 3.79
C GLY A 112 -7.85 -10.46 5.28
N ASP A 113 -7.08 -11.31 5.95
CA ASP A 113 -7.28 -11.64 7.37
C ASP A 113 -6.43 -10.76 8.31
N VAL A 114 -5.43 -10.03 7.80
CA VAL A 114 -4.62 -9.14 8.65
C VAL A 114 -5.36 -7.88 9.04
N ARG A 115 -5.42 -7.61 10.33
CA ARG A 115 -5.99 -6.38 10.88
C ARG A 115 -4.95 -5.26 10.85
N ILE A 116 -5.34 -4.06 10.41
CA ILE A 116 -4.50 -2.87 10.46
C ILE A 116 -5.00 -2.01 11.61
N GLU A 117 -4.10 -1.65 12.53
CA GLU A 117 -4.41 -0.90 13.75
C GLU A 117 -3.58 0.38 13.85
N ALA A 118 -4.18 1.42 14.41
CA ALA A 118 -3.48 2.67 14.71
C ALA A 118 -2.88 2.62 16.12
N GLY A 119 -1.58 2.84 16.23
CA GLY A 119 -0.88 2.97 17.51
C GLY A 119 -1.00 4.37 18.14
N ASP A 120 -1.37 5.38 17.37
CA ASP A 120 -1.60 6.77 17.81
C ASP A 120 -2.68 7.47 16.96
N ASP A 121 -3.05 8.69 17.36
CA ASP A 121 -4.12 9.47 16.71
C ASP A 121 -3.75 9.93 15.30
N HIS A 122 -2.46 10.17 15.05
CA HIS A 122 -1.98 10.57 13.74
C HIS A 122 -2.12 9.43 12.73
N ALA A 123 -1.68 8.23 13.10
CA ALA A 123 -1.88 7.01 12.33
C ALA A 123 -3.37 6.70 12.14
N ARG A 124 -4.20 6.90 13.18
CA ARG A 124 -5.65 6.66 13.08
C ARG A 124 -6.28 7.53 11.99
N ALA A 125 -6.06 8.84 12.05
CA ALA A 125 -6.60 9.77 11.05
C ALA A 125 -6.13 9.43 9.62
N ALA A 126 -4.86 9.05 9.46
CA ALA A 126 -4.30 8.68 8.17
C ALA A 126 -4.84 7.35 7.63
N LEU A 127 -5.05 6.34 8.48
CA LEU A 127 -5.64 5.06 8.10
C LEU A 127 -7.13 5.21 7.76
N GLU A 128 -7.88 6.02 8.51
CA GLU A 128 -9.29 6.31 8.26
C GLU A 128 -9.48 7.01 6.91
N ARG A 129 -8.62 7.98 6.58
CA ARG A 129 -8.62 8.66 5.26
C ARG A 129 -8.61 7.68 4.09
N TRP A 130 -7.95 6.54 4.24
CA TRP A 130 -7.82 5.50 3.21
C TRP A 130 -8.67 4.26 3.46
N SER A 131 -9.60 4.32 4.42
CA SER A 131 -10.48 3.20 4.78
C SER A 131 -9.72 1.90 5.10
N LEU A 132 -8.54 2.02 5.73
CA LEU A 132 -7.69 0.87 6.09
C LEU A 132 -8.02 0.28 7.46
N VAL A 133 -8.77 0.99 8.30
CA VAL A 133 -9.33 0.46 9.55
C VAL A 133 -10.62 -0.30 9.24
N ARG A 134 -10.86 -1.45 9.86
CA ARG A 134 -12.20 -2.08 9.85
C ARG A 134 -13.11 -1.25 10.75
N ALA A 135 -14.31 -0.92 10.26
CA ALA A 135 -15.39 -0.52 11.15
C ALA A 135 -15.83 -1.79 11.91
N ASP A 136 -15.88 -1.69 13.23
CA ASP A 136 -16.42 -2.75 14.10
C ASP A 136 -17.91 -3.02 13.82
#